data_AF-A0A5K0XUF0-F1
#
_entry.id   AF-A0A5K0XUF0-F1
#
_cell.length_a   1.000
_cell.length_b   1.000
_cell.length_c   1.000
_cell.angle_alpha   90.00
_cell.angle_beta   90.00
_cell.angle_gamma   90.00
#
_symmetry.space_group_name_H-M   'P 1'
#
loop_
_entity.id
_entity.type
_entity.pdbx_description
1 polymer ?
#
loop_
_entity_poly.entity_id
_entity_poly.type
_entity_poly.pdbx_seq_one_letter_code
_entity_poly.pdbx_strand_id
1 'polypeptide(L)' 'NSAPKPRPGEKGGQAVAMRISGDNAAFYNCRFLGFQDTLYDHSGRHYFKNCLIQGSVDFIFGNGRSLYE' A
#
# COMPACT_ATOMS: atom_id res chain seq x y z
N ASN A 1 -0.85 9.88 -1.04
CA ASN A 1 -0.98 10.07 -2.50
C ASN A 1 -2.14 11.01 -2.77
N SER A 2 -1.99 11.98 -3.68
CA SER A 2 -3.05 12.92 -4.08
C SER A 2 -3.62 12.63 -5.48
N ALA A 3 -3.26 11.51 -6.10
CA ALA A 3 -3.81 11.08 -7.38
C ALA A 3 -5.35 10.96 -7.30
N PRO A 4 -6.08 11.40 -8.34
CA PRO A 4 -7.53 11.30 -8.38
C PRO A 4 -7.96 9.83 -8.52
N LYS A 5 -9.24 9.57 -8.25
CA LYS A 5 -9.84 8.26 -8.47
C LYS A 5 -9.79 7.93 -9.98
N PRO A 6 -9.21 6.78 -10.40
CA PRO A 6 -9.23 6.38 -11.80
C PRO A 6 -10.65 6.01 -12.24
N ARG A 7 -10.96 6.20 -13.52
CA ARG A 7 -12.25 5.77 -14.08
C ARG A 7 -12.29 4.23 -14.22
N PRO A 8 -13.48 3.60 -14.20
CA PRO A 8 -13.60 2.18 -14.47
C PRO A 8 -12.99 1.82 -15.84
N GLY A 9 -12.07 0.84 -15.85
CA GLY A 9 -11.37 0.39 -17.06
C GLY A 9 -10.26 1.31 -17.57
N GLU A 10 -9.90 2.36 -16.83
CA GLU A 10 -8.80 3.25 -17.18
C GLU A 10 -7.46 2.52 -17.15
N LYS A 11 -6.68 2.60 -18.23
CA LYS A 11 -5.33 2.06 -18.29
C LYS A 11 -4.35 3.00 -17.61
N GLY A 12 -3.48 2.47 -16.76
CA GLY A 12 -2.46 3.28 -16.07
C GLY A 12 -3.00 4.04 -14.85
N GLY A 13 -4.17 3.68 -14.33
CA GLY A 13 -4.77 4.31 -13.14
C GLY A 13 -4.11 3.93 -11.80
N GLN A 14 -3.08 3.09 -11.82
CA GLN A 14 -2.30 2.71 -10.64
C GLN A 14 -1.57 3.92 -10.05
N ALA A 15 -1.67 4.09 -8.73
CA ALA A 15 -1.03 5.21 -8.07
C ALA A 15 -0.61 4.83 -6.64
N VAL A 16 0.63 4.34 -6.52
CA VAL A 16 1.20 3.88 -5.24
C VAL A 16 1.38 5.02 -4.25
N ALA A 17 0.88 4.85 -3.03
CA ALA A 17 1.09 5.79 -1.94
C ALA A 17 2.38 5.52 -1.16
N MET A 18 2.76 4.25 -1.00
CA MET A 18 4.00 3.84 -0.35
C MET A 18 4.53 2.56 -0.98
N ARG A 19 5.83 2.52 -1.28
CA ARG A 19 6.55 1.30 -1.65
C ARG A 19 7.58 0.98 -0.57
N ILE A 20 7.60 -0.27 -0.10
CA ILE A 20 8.52 -0.73 0.93
C ILE A 20 9.37 -1.86 0.35
N SER A 21 10.68 -1.65 0.23
CA SER A 21 11.62 -2.64 -0.33
C SER A 21 12.76 -3.01 0.64
N GLY A 22 12.82 -2.36 1.82
CA GLY A 22 13.75 -2.73 2.89
C GLY A 22 13.24 -3.90 3.72
N ASP A 23 14.14 -4.59 4.43
CA ASP A 23 13.80 -5.64 5.39
C ASP A 23 13.70 -5.09 6.82
N ASN A 24 12.85 -5.69 7.67
CA ASN A 24 12.55 -5.27 9.04
C ASN A 24 12.01 -3.82 9.17
N ALA A 25 11.12 -3.42 8.27
CA ALA A 25 10.43 -2.14 8.39
C ALA A 25 9.20 -2.25 9.31
N ALA A 26 8.99 -1.26 10.18
CA ALA A 26 7.83 -1.23 11.05
C ALA A 26 7.11 0.12 10.96
N PHE A 27 5.78 0.09 10.94
CA PHE A 27 4.91 1.26 10.84
C PHE A 27 3.90 1.24 11.99
N TYR A 28 3.81 2.35 12.71
CA TYR A 28 2.94 2.50 13.87
C TYR A 28 2.02 3.70 13.67
N ASN A 29 0.71 3.51 13.85
CA ASN A 29 -0.28 4.59 13.81
C ASN A 29 -0.27 5.38 12.49
N CYS A 30 0.06 4.71 11.38
CA CYS A 30 0.17 5.32 10.07
C CYS A 30 -1.14 5.22 9.26
N ARG A 31 -1.31 6.13 8.30
CA ARG A 31 -2.42 6.11 7.32
C ARG A 31 -1.86 6.07 5.91
N PHE A 32 -2.12 4.99 5.17
CA PHE A 32 -1.78 4.82 3.76
C PHE A 32 -3.05 4.93 2.93
N LEU A 33 -3.17 6.02 2.15
CA LEU A 33 -4.40 6.38 1.44
C LEU A 33 -4.16 6.45 -0.07
N GLY A 34 -5.00 5.75 -0.83
CA GLY A 34 -4.96 5.74 -2.30
C GLY A 34 -6.21 5.10 -2.91
N PHE A 35 -6.07 4.65 -4.16
CA PHE A 35 -7.08 3.91 -4.92
C PHE A 35 -6.50 2.55 -5.33
N GLN A 36 -6.18 2.38 -6.61
CA GLN A 36 -5.51 1.18 -7.10
C GLN A 36 -4.04 1.18 -6.70
N ASP A 37 -3.55 0.05 -6.19
CA ASP A 37 -2.15 -0.20 -5.84
C ASP A 37 -1.63 0.69 -4.68
N THR A 38 -2.44 0.92 -3.65
CA THR A 38 -2.13 1.89 -2.58
C THR A 38 -0.82 1.61 -1.83
N LEU A 39 -0.64 0.40 -1.29
CA LEU A 39 0.55 -0.02 -0.56
C LEU A 39 1.28 -1.11 -1.33
N TYR A 40 2.44 -0.77 -1.88
CA TYR A 40 3.33 -1.73 -2.52
C TYR A 40 4.30 -2.32 -1.49
N ASP A 41 3.84 -3.37 -0.82
CA ASP A 41 4.59 -4.24 0.07
C ASP A 41 5.54 -5.15 -0.74
N HIS A 42 6.57 -4.54 -1.32
CA HIS A 42 7.35 -5.13 -2.40
C HIS A 42 8.18 -6.35 -1.96
N SER A 43 9.01 -6.21 -0.92
CA SER A 43 9.92 -7.26 -0.46
C SER A 43 10.44 -7.02 0.96
N GLY A 44 10.78 -8.10 1.68
CA GLY A 44 11.31 -8.06 3.04
C GLY A 44 10.27 -8.49 4.08
N ARG A 45 10.56 -8.28 5.36
CA ARG A 45 9.64 -8.52 6.48
C ARG A 45 9.17 -7.19 7.04
N HIS A 46 7.85 -6.97 7.08
CA HIS A 46 7.31 -5.72 7.62
C HIS A 46 6.26 -5.96 8.70
N TYR A 47 6.10 -4.97 9.57
CA TYR A 47 5.10 -5.00 10.64
C TYR A 47 4.30 -3.70 10.63
N PHE A 48 2.98 -3.81 10.65
CA PHE A 48 2.06 -2.68 10.70
C PHE A 48 1.23 -2.80 11.96
N LYS A 49 1.32 -1.83 12.86
CA LYS A 49 0.54 -1.80 14.11
C LYS A 49 -0.36 -0.57 14.15
N ASN A 50 -1.64 -0.79 14.37
CA ASN A 50 -2.67 0.26 14.46
C ASN A 50 -2.66 1.18 13.23
N CYS A 51 -2.48 0.59 12.04
CA CYS A 51 -2.40 1.33 10.79
C CYS A 51 -3.72 1.25 10.02
N LEU A 52 -4.07 2.34 9.33
CA LEU A 52 -5.16 2.35 8.35
C LEU A 52 -4.58 2.29 6.94
N ILE A 53 -4.98 1.28 6.17
CA ILE A 53 -4.65 1.17 4.75
C ILE A 53 -5.97 1.20 3.96
N GLN A 54 -6.14 2.21 3.11
CA GLN A 54 -7.38 2.44 2.37
C GLN A 54 -7.10 2.53 0.87
N GLY A 55 -7.78 1.71 0.08
CA GLY A 55 -7.77 1.77 -1.39
C GLY A 55 -8.92 0.99 -2.02
N SER A 56 -8.85 0.77 -3.34
CA SER A 56 -9.92 0.13 -4.12
C SER A 56 -9.57 -1.25 -4.66
N VAL A 57 -8.58 -1.36 -5.55
CA VAL A 57 -8.16 -2.62 -6.20
C VAL A 57 -6.71 -2.86 -5.81
N ASP A 58 -6.39 -4.09 -5.41
CA ASP A 58 -5.02 -4.52 -5.03
C ASP A 58 -4.32 -3.52 -4.09
N PHE A 59 -5.09 -2.97 -3.14
CA PHE A 59 -4.66 -1.82 -2.35
C PHE A 59 -3.54 -2.17 -1.34
N ILE A 60 -3.29 -3.45 -1.11
CA ILE A 60 -2.06 -3.99 -0.55
C ILE A 60 -1.61 -5.08 -1.51
N PHE A 61 -0.39 -4.98 -2.02
CA PHE A 61 0.15 -5.94 -3.01
C PHE A 61 1.67 -6.03 -2.95
N GLY A 62 2.22 -7.11 -3.51
CA GLY A 62 3.65 -7.39 -3.55
C GLY A 62 4.02 -8.73 -2.91
N ASN A 63 5.30 -8.91 -2.57
CA ASN A 63 5.87 -10.18 -2.09
C ASN A 63 6.52 -10.06 -0.70
N GLY A 64 6.24 -9.00 0.06
CA GLY A 64 6.70 -8.89 1.44
C GLY A 64 6.04 -9.92 2.36
N ARG A 65 6.76 -10.28 3.42
CA ARG A 65 6.28 -11.15 4.51
C ARG A 65 5.85 -10.26 5.66
N SER A 66 4.57 -9.89 5.66
CA SER A 66 4.09 -8.82 6.53
C SER A 66 3.05 -9.30 7.53
N LEU A 67 3.12 -8.73 8.73
CA LEU A 67 2.10 -8.87 9.77
C LEU A 67 1.38 -7.53 9.94
N TYR A 68 0.05 -7.58 9.88
CA TYR A 68 -0.83 -6.44 10.05
C TYR A 68 -1.65 -6.65 11.33
N GLU A 69 -1.51 -5.74 12.30
CA GLU A 69 -2.13 -5.75 13.64
C GLU A 69 -2.89 -4.45 13.93
#